data_AF-A0A1Y4G7B5-F1
#
_entry.id   AF-A0A1Y4G7B5-F1
#
_cell.length_a   1.000
_cell.length_b   1.000
_cell.length_c   1.000
_cell.angle_alpha   90.00
_cell.angle_beta   90.00
_cell.angle_gamma   90.00
#
_symmetry.space_group_name_H-M   'P 1'
#
loop_
_entity.id
_entity.type
_entity.pdbx_description
1 polymer ?
#
loop_
_entity_poly.entity_id
_entity_poly.type
_entity_poly.pdbx_seq_one_letter_code
_entity_poly.pdbx_strand_id
1 'polypeptide(L)'
;MHILRTGLGRYFMATIYYVAHDPLSNSEAVITEYDSELLKKAAEGGIVFIAVDDDGSRSIVPVDDVKEPENREGSFTIVQPIYVDDRVRAVVDVFDALAASVPAVAASADVQPVSSKARSAMSFAEALEALRALAYGTGEEGGAQ
;
A
#
# COMPACT_ATOMS: atom_id res chain seq x y z
N MET A 1 -18.53 -48.89 -15.07
CA MET A 1 -17.12 -48.51 -14.82
C MET A 1 -17.09 -47.00 -14.61
N HIS A 2 -17.28 -46.58 -13.35
CA HIS A 2 -17.27 -45.17 -12.96
C HIS A 2 -15.83 -44.73 -12.76
N ILE A 3 -15.43 -43.66 -13.46
CA ILE A 3 -14.18 -42.97 -13.19
C ILE A 3 -14.57 -41.68 -12.47
N LEU A 4 -14.56 -41.73 -11.13
CA LEU A 4 -14.48 -40.55 -10.29
C LEU A 4 -13.11 -39.90 -10.53
N ARG A 5 -13.09 -38.69 -11.10
CA ARG A 5 -11.90 -37.83 -11.02
C ARG A 5 -11.93 -37.12 -9.67
N THR A 6 -11.14 -37.65 -8.75
CA THR A 6 -10.79 -37.10 -7.45
C THR A 6 -9.94 -35.83 -7.59
N GLY A 7 -10.07 -34.95 -6.60
CA GLY A 7 -9.70 -33.55 -6.62
C GLY A 7 -8.25 -33.25 -6.95
N LEU A 8 -8.07 -32.30 -7.87
CA LEU A 8 -6.95 -31.38 -7.81
C LEU A 8 -7.43 -30.24 -6.92
N GLY A 9 -6.91 -30.19 -5.69
CA GLY A 9 -7.15 -29.09 -4.77
C GLY A 9 -6.59 -27.81 -5.38
N ARG A 10 -7.43 -27.11 -6.14
CA ARG A 10 -7.30 -25.67 -6.29
C ARG A 10 -7.45 -25.18 -4.85
N TYR A 11 -6.39 -24.64 -4.27
CA TYR A 11 -6.58 -23.84 -3.05
C TYR A 11 -7.70 -22.86 -3.40
N PHE A 12 -8.86 -23.03 -2.79
CA PHE A 12 -9.89 -22.00 -2.84
C PHE A 12 -9.30 -20.86 -2.01
N MET A 13 -8.53 -20.00 -2.69
CA MET A 13 -8.14 -18.71 -2.15
C MET A 13 -9.44 -18.01 -1.79
N ALA A 14 -9.57 -17.62 -0.54
CA ALA A 14 -10.83 -17.05 -0.07
C ALA A 14 -10.83 -15.57 -0.42
N THR A 15 -11.83 -15.15 -1.19
CA THR A 15 -12.11 -13.74 -1.37
C THR A 15 -12.42 -13.12 -0.02
N ILE A 16 -11.64 -12.11 0.36
CA ILE A 16 -11.75 -11.42 1.65
C ILE A 16 -12.62 -10.16 1.55
N TYR A 17 -12.68 -9.51 0.39
CA TYR A 17 -13.61 -8.42 0.09
C TYR A 17 -13.72 -8.20 -1.42
N TYR A 18 -14.70 -7.38 -1.82
CA TYR A 18 -14.89 -6.97 -3.21
C TYR A 18 -14.71 -5.46 -3.37
N VAL A 19 -14.28 -5.05 -4.56
CA VAL A 19 -14.15 -3.64 -4.96
C VAL A 19 -15.06 -3.38 -6.16
N ALA A 20 -15.81 -2.29 -6.09
CA ALA A 20 -16.49 -1.68 -7.23
C ALA A 20 -15.53 -0.70 -7.90
N HIS A 21 -15.20 -0.95 -9.16
CA HIS A 21 -14.33 -0.12 -9.98
C HIS A 21 -15.15 0.59 -11.05
N ASP A 22 -15.05 1.92 -11.13
CA ASP A 22 -15.56 2.71 -12.23
C ASP A 22 -14.42 2.98 -13.25
N PRO A 23 -14.43 2.34 -14.43
CA PRO A 23 -13.39 2.52 -15.43
C PRO A 23 -13.33 3.93 -16.02
N LEU A 24 -14.42 4.71 -15.95
CA LEU A 24 -14.47 6.05 -16.54
C LEU A 24 -13.77 7.08 -15.66
N SER A 25 -14.04 7.05 -14.35
CA SER A 25 -13.38 7.94 -13.38
C SER A 25 -12.07 7.38 -12.83
N ASN A 26 -11.77 6.11 -13.12
CA ASN A 26 -10.66 5.35 -12.53
C ASN A 26 -10.68 5.39 -11.00
N SER A 27 -11.87 5.20 -10.42
CA SER A 27 -12.09 5.18 -8.98
C SER A 27 -12.49 3.78 -8.50
N GLU A 28 -12.16 3.49 -7.25
CA GLU A 28 -12.42 2.20 -6.61
C GLU A 28 -13.02 2.43 -5.22
N ALA A 29 -14.04 1.64 -4.87
CA ALA A 29 -14.64 1.62 -3.55
C ALA A 29 -14.85 0.18 -3.08
N VAL A 30 -14.56 -0.10 -1.80
CA VAL A 30 -14.84 -1.40 -1.19
C VAL A 30 -16.36 -1.57 -1.06
N ILE A 31 -16.87 -2.74 -1.44
CA ILE A 31 -18.29 -3.07 -1.30
C ILE A 31 -18.57 -3.43 0.15
N THR A 32 -19.50 -2.69 0.76
CA THR A 32 -19.99 -2.94 2.12
C THR A 32 -21.46 -3.35 2.16
N GLU A 33 -22.18 -3.23 1.04
CA GLU A 33 -23.59 -3.58 0.90
C GLU A 33 -23.73 -4.58 -0.27
N TYR A 34 -24.24 -5.77 0.03
CA TYR A 34 -24.33 -6.90 -0.91
C TYR A 34 -25.75 -7.10 -1.45
N ASP A 35 -26.50 -6.01 -1.63
CA ASP A 35 -27.82 -6.07 -2.25
C ASP A 35 -27.71 -6.38 -3.75
N SER A 36 -28.28 -7.52 -4.16
CA SER A 36 -28.14 -8.01 -5.53
C SER A 36 -28.78 -7.10 -6.60
N GLU A 37 -29.81 -6.33 -6.27
CA GLU A 37 -30.43 -5.40 -7.23
C GLU A 37 -29.57 -4.15 -7.41
N LEU A 38 -29.01 -3.61 -6.34
CA LEU A 38 -28.10 -2.47 -6.40
C LEU A 38 -26.82 -2.81 -7.16
N LEU A 39 -26.25 -4.00 -6.90
CA LEU A 39 -25.06 -4.47 -7.60
C LEU A 39 -25.32 -4.66 -9.10
N LYS A 40 -26.47 -5.21 -9.49
CA LYS A 40 -26.85 -5.36 -10.90
C LYS A 40 -27.03 -4.01 -11.59
N LYS A 41 -27.72 -3.06 -10.95
CA LYS A 41 -27.85 -1.69 -11.48
C LYS A 41 -26.49 -1.01 -11.67
N ALA A 42 -25.55 -1.22 -10.74
CA ALA A 42 -24.19 -0.72 -10.88
C ALA A 42 -23.46 -1.38 -12.07
N ALA A 43 -23.58 -2.71 -12.24
CA ALA A 43 -23.01 -3.43 -13.38
C ALA A 43 -23.56 -2.91 -14.72
N GLU A 44 -24.88 -2.72 -14.81
CA GLU A 44 -25.57 -2.14 -15.97
C GLU A 44 -25.09 -0.70 -16.26
N GLY A 45 -24.73 0.03 -15.21
CA GLY A 45 -24.10 1.35 -15.29
C GLY A 45 -22.62 1.34 -15.68
N GLY A 46 -22.02 0.17 -15.90
CA GLY A 46 -20.62 0.02 -16.32
C GLY A 46 -19.61 -0.16 -15.19
N ILE A 47 -20.07 -0.35 -13.95
CA ILE A 47 -19.19 -0.69 -12.82
C ILE A 47 -18.68 -2.13 -12.98
N VAL A 48 -17.38 -2.30 -12.77
CA VAL A 48 -16.69 -3.59 -12.79
C VAL A 48 -16.44 -4.04 -11.35
N PHE A 49 -16.71 -5.31 -11.05
CA PHE A 49 -16.46 -5.87 -9.73
C PHE A 49 -15.17 -6.67 -9.70
N ILE A 50 -14.38 -6.48 -8.65
CA ILE A 50 -13.08 -7.10 -8.46
C ILE A 50 -13.12 -7.84 -7.12
N ALA A 51 -12.90 -9.15 -7.13
CA ALA A 51 -12.63 -9.93 -5.94
C ALA A 51 -11.17 -9.71 -5.51
N VAL A 52 -10.97 -9.51 -4.21
CA VAL A 52 -9.64 -9.48 -3.59
C VAL A 52 -9.51 -10.68 -2.67
N ASP A 53 -8.49 -11.50 -2.91
CA ASP A 53 -8.23 -12.72 -2.14
C ASP A 53 -7.24 -12.47 -0.99
N ASP A 54 -7.11 -13.45 -0.09
CA ASP A 54 -6.30 -13.35 1.14
C ASP A 54 -4.79 -13.16 0.90
N ASP A 55 -4.28 -13.53 -0.28
CA ASP A 55 -2.91 -13.27 -0.73
C ASP A 55 -2.72 -11.90 -1.40
N GLY A 56 -3.79 -11.10 -1.49
CA GLY A 56 -3.80 -9.80 -2.17
C GLY A 56 -4.00 -9.88 -3.68
N SER A 57 -4.22 -11.09 -4.24
CA SER A 57 -4.57 -11.26 -5.65
C SER A 57 -5.89 -10.59 -5.97
N ARG A 58 -6.00 -10.07 -7.20
CA ARG A 58 -7.18 -9.34 -7.68
C ARG A 58 -7.70 -9.96 -8.97
N SER A 59 -8.99 -10.24 -9.03
CA SER A 59 -9.63 -10.79 -10.23
C SER A 59 -10.97 -10.12 -10.52
N ILE A 60 -11.23 -9.81 -11.79
CA ILE A 60 -12.55 -9.31 -12.22
C ILE A 60 -13.53 -10.47 -12.16
N VAL A 61 -14.68 -10.24 -11.52
CA VAL A 61 -15.73 -11.24 -11.32
C VAL A 61 -17.06 -10.76 -11.88
N PRO A 62 -17.94 -11.66 -12.35
CA PRO A 62 -19.30 -11.28 -12.72
C PRO A 62 -20.11 -10.87 -11.49
N VAL A 63 -21.09 -9.98 -11.68
CA VAL A 63 -21.92 -9.45 -10.58
C VAL A 63 -22.66 -10.54 -9.80
N ASP A 64 -23.06 -11.64 -10.43
CA ASP A 64 -23.77 -12.75 -9.77
C ASP A 64 -22.89 -13.55 -8.80
N ASP A 65 -21.56 -13.39 -8.89
CA ASP A 65 -20.59 -14.00 -7.98
C ASP A 65 -20.25 -13.09 -6.79
N VAL A 66 -20.62 -11.80 -6.84
CA VAL A 66 -20.39 -10.84 -5.75
C VAL A 66 -21.38 -11.09 -4.62
N LYS A 67 -20.87 -11.68 -3.53
CA LYS A 67 -21.64 -12.00 -2.32
C LYS A 67 -20.83 -11.67 -1.11
N GLU A 68 -21.49 -11.39 0.01
CA GLU A 68 -20.80 -11.14 1.27
C GLU A 68 -19.85 -12.32 1.56
N PRO A 69 -18.53 -12.08 1.65
CA PRO A 69 -17.58 -13.12 2.01
C PRO A 69 -17.98 -13.77 3.32
N GLU A 70 -17.80 -15.10 3.43
CA GLU A 70 -17.92 -15.74 4.73
C GLU A 70 -16.93 -15.10 5.69
N ASN A 71 -17.43 -14.58 6.82
CA ASN A 71 -16.60 -14.04 7.89
C ASN A 71 -15.62 -15.12 8.34
N ARG A 72 -14.41 -15.13 7.81
CA ARG A 72 -13.28 -15.70 8.52
C ARG A 72 -13.09 -14.79 9.73
N GLU A 73 -13.38 -15.29 10.92
CA GLU A 73 -12.90 -14.69 12.17
C GLU A 73 -11.40 -14.46 12.02
N GLY A 74 -11.04 -13.25 11.64
CA GLY A 74 -9.71 -12.88 11.21
C GLY A 74 -9.61 -11.40 11.46
N SER A 75 -8.96 -11.06 12.56
CA SER A 75 -8.70 -9.69 12.99
C SER A 75 -8.22 -8.85 11.81
N PHE A 76 -8.95 -7.79 11.47
CA PHE A 76 -8.42 -6.74 10.61
C PHE A 76 -7.08 -6.31 11.20
N THR A 77 -5.99 -6.59 10.49
CA THR A 77 -4.69 -6.04 10.87
C THR A 77 -4.67 -4.61 10.36
N ILE A 78 -5.08 -3.67 11.22
CA ILE A 78 -4.79 -2.26 10.98
C ILE A 78 -3.28 -2.11 11.10
N VAL A 79 -2.59 -2.19 9.95
CA VAL A 79 -1.16 -1.88 9.88
C VAL A 79 -1.05 -0.37 10.09
N GLN A 80 -0.81 0.05 11.33
CA GLN A 80 -0.31 1.40 11.55
C GLN A 80 1.02 1.50 10.81
N PRO A 81 1.21 2.48 9.92
CA PRO A 81 2.43 2.58 9.16
C PRO A 81 3.52 3.19 10.05
N ILE A 82 3.97 2.45 11.07
CA ILE A 82 5.07 2.84 11.96
C ILE A 82 6.32 3.16 11.12
N TYR A 83 6.48 2.48 9.98
CA TYR A 83 7.53 2.73 9.00
C TYR A 83 7.45 4.12 8.32
N VAL A 84 6.30 4.80 8.32
CA VAL A 84 6.16 6.15 7.75
C VAL A 84 6.87 7.16 8.64
N ASP A 85 6.74 7.05 9.95
CA ASP A 85 7.43 7.95 10.89
C ASP A 85 8.95 7.83 10.74
N ASP A 86 9.46 6.61 10.57
CA ASP A 86 10.89 6.35 10.35
C ASP A 86 11.38 6.91 9.01
N ARG A 87 10.61 6.75 7.93
CA ARG A 87 10.95 7.30 6.62
C ARG A 87 10.91 8.82 6.61
N VAL A 88 9.91 9.43 7.24
CA VAL A 88 9.78 10.89 7.32
C VAL A 88 10.92 11.46 8.14
N ARG A 89 11.27 10.84 9.27
CA ARG A 89 12.44 11.22 10.08
C ARG A 89 13.74 11.15 9.27
N ALA A 90 13.99 10.05 8.55
CA ALA A 90 15.19 9.91 7.72
C ALA A 90 15.27 10.95 6.60
N VAL A 91 14.13 11.35 6.01
CA VAL A 91 14.08 12.44 5.02
C VAL A 91 14.46 13.78 5.66
N VAL A 92 13.92 14.08 6.84
CA VAL A 92 14.27 15.31 7.58
C VAL A 92 15.75 15.34 7.93
N ASP A 93 16.32 14.22 8.40
CA ASP A 93 17.74 14.10 8.74
C ASP A 93 18.66 14.40 7.54
N VAL A 94 18.27 13.98 6.33
CA VAL A 94 18.99 14.30 5.08
C VAL A 94 18.98 15.81 4.79
N PHE A 95 17.82 16.46 4.93
CA PHE A 95 17.71 17.90 4.68
C PHE A 95 18.44 18.73 5.75
N ASP A 96 18.40 18.32 7.02
CA ASP A 96 19.14 18.96 8.10
C ASP A 96 20.66 18.80 7.89
N ALA A 97 21.11 17.61 7.49
CA ALA A 97 22.51 17.36 7.16
C ALA A 97 22.96 18.16 5.92
N LEU A 98 22.09 18.30 4.91
CA LEU A 98 22.34 19.14 3.74
C LEU A 98 22.49 20.62 4.15
N ALA A 99 21.55 21.14 4.93
CA ALA A 99 21.57 22.52 5.42
C ALA A 99 22.83 22.82 6.27
N ALA A 100 23.31 21.83 7.03
CA ALA A 100 24.55 21.94 7.79
C ALA A 100 25.83 21.83 6.93
N SER A 101 25.76 21.16 5.76
CA SER A 101 26.90 20.91 4.87
C SER A 101 27.15 22.02 3.86
N VAL A 102 26.14 22.85 3.56
CA VAL A 102 26.27 23.97 2.63
C VAL A 102 27.07 25.10 3.32
N PRO A 103 28.28 25.45 2.85
CA PRO A 103 28.93 26.68 3.30
C PRO A 103 28.00 27.83 2.97
N ALA A 104 27.91 28.85 3.82
CA ALA A 104 27.08 30.05 3.60
C ALA A 104 27.48 30.81 2.32
N VAL A 105 27.15 30.28 1.15
CA VAL A 105 27.37 30.83 -0.18
C VAL A 105 26.05 30.74 -0.92
N ALA A 106 25.05 31.43 -0.37
CA ALA A 106 23.87 31.92 -1.08
C ALA A 106 23.10 32.92 -0.19
N ALA A 107 23.79 33.90 0.39
CA ALA A 107 23.12 35.10 0.92
C ALA A 107 22.73 36.05 -0.25
N SER A 108 22.03 35.54 -1.25
CA SER A 108 21.52 36.31 -2.40
C SER A 108 20.14 35.86 -2.86
N ALA A 109 19.35 35.32 -1.95
CA ALA A 109 17.90 35.34 -2.01
C ALA A 109 17.42 35.79 -0.64
N ASP A 110 16.42 36.67 -0.60
CA ASP A 110 15.81 37.28 0.58
C ASP A 110 15.02 36.24 1.42
N VAL A 111 15.70 35.17 1.80
CA VAL A 111 15.19 34.09 2.65
C VAL A 111 15.83 34.33 4.00
N GLN A 112 15.02 34.71 4.99
CA GLN A 112 15.49 34.83 6.36
C GLN A 112 16.24 33.54 6.75
N PRO A 113 17.48 33.64 7.24
CA PRO A 113 18.17 32.47 7.75
C PRO A 113 17.41 32.00 8.98
N VAL A 114 16.67 30.90 8.83
CA VAL A 114 16.15 30.18 9.99
C VAL A 114 17.38 29.72 10.75
N SER A 115 17.56 30.21 11.97
CA SER A 115 18.70 29.90 12.83
C SER A 115 18.91 28.38 12.85
N SER A 116 19.91 27.91 12.09
CA SER A 116 20.33 26.52 12.01
C SER A 116 21.06 26.17 13.31
N LYS A 117 20.29 26.02 14.39
CA LYS A 117 20.77 25.51 15.68
C LYS A 117 20.72 23.98 15.74
N ALA A 118 20.26 23.32 14.68
CA ALA A 118 20.45 21.90 14.47
C ALA A 118 21.81 21.69 13.81
N ARG A 119 22.86 21.52 14.62
CA ARG A 119 24.07 20.87 14.15
C ARG A 119 23.64 19.41 13.92
N SER A 120 23.37 19.04 12.67
CA SER A 120 22.91 17.67 12.36
C SER A 120 23.87 16.67 13.00
N ALA A 121 23.32 15.64 13.67
CA ALA A 121 24.11 14.65 14.38
C ALA A 121 24.86 13.72 13.42
N MET A 122 24.44 13.67 12.15
CA MET A 122 24.99 12.85 11.09
C MET A 122 25.50 13.71 9.94
N SER A 123 26.49 13.21 9.21
CA SER A 123 26.88 13.75 7.91
C SER A 123 25.78 13.48 6.87
N PHE A 124 25.78 14.28 5.79
CA PHE A 124 24.84 14.08 4.67
C PHE A 124 24.93 12.67 4.07
N ALA A 125 26.14 12.11 3.97
CA ALA A 125 26.34 10.76 3.46
C ALA A 125 25.70 9.69 4.37
N GLU A 126 25.85 9.83 5.70
CA GLU A 126 25.26 8.90 6.66
C GLU A 126 23.72 8.97 6.65
N ALA A 127 23.15 10.18 6.63
CA ALA A 127 21.71 10.37 6.55
C ALA A 127 21.13 9.83 5.23
N LEU A 128 21.84 10.02 4.12
CA LEU A 128 21.42 9.54 2.81
C LEU A 128 21.43 8.00 2.73
N GLU A 129 22.44 7.35 3.31
CA GLU A 129 22.49 5.89 3.39
C GLU A 129 21.39 5.32 4.31
N ALA A 130 21.09 5.97 5.43
CA ALA A 130 19.97 5.59 6.29
C ALA A 130 18.62 5.68 5.56
N LEU A 131 18.39 6.75 4.80
CA LEU A 131 17.19 6.89 3.98
C LEU A 131 17.13 5.81 2.87
N ARG A 132 18.24 5.51 2.21
CA ARG A 132 18.32 4.45 1.19
C ARG A 132 17.99 3.08 1.75
N ALA A 133 18.50 2.74 2.93
CA ALA A 133 18.18 1.49 3.60
C ALA A 133 16.68 1.35 3.88
N LEU A 134 16.00 2.43 4.28
CA LEU A 134 14.55 2.42 4.53
C LEU A 134 13.69 2.42 3.25
N ALA A 135 14.22 2.99 2.16
CA ALA A 135 13.51 3.11 0.88
C ALA A 135 13.64 1.85 0.00
N TYR A 136 14.81 1.21 0.02
CA TYR A 136 15.14 0.10 -0.87
C TYR A 136 15.42 -1.22 -0.13
N GLY A 137 15.40 -1.21 1.19
CA GLY A 137 15.88 -2.31 2.03
C GLY A 137 17.41 -2.31 2.14
N THR A 138 17.94 -2.84 3.23
CA THR A 138 19.31 -3.36 3.22
C THR A 138 19.27 -4.58 2.31
N GLY A 139 20.13 -4.72 1.30
CA GLY A 139 20.06 -5.80 0.31
C GLY A 139 20.32 -7.22 0.85
N GLU A 140 19.70 -7.62 1.96
CA GLU A 140 19.61 -9.00 2.41
C GLU A 140 18.49 -9.68 1.61
N GLU A 141 18.89 -10.41 0.58
CA GLU A 141 18.05 -11.39 -0.08
C GLU A 141 17.45 -12.37 0.96
N GLY A 142 16.13 -12.52 0.93
CA GLY A 142 15.40 -13.75 1.24
C GLY A 142 15.77 -14.50 2.53
N GLY A 143 15.03 -14.24 3.60
CA GLY A 143 14.94 -15.14 4.75
C GLY A 143 13.50 -15.61 4.94
N ALA A 144 13.19 -16.81 4.46
CA ALA A 144 11.98 -17.53 4.84
C ALA A 144 11.91 -17.70 6.36
N GLN A 145 10.75 -17.41 6.94
CA GLN A 145 10.17 -18.11 8.09
C GLN A 145 8.69 -17.79 8.21
#